data_AF-A0A0G4MYI2-F1
#
_entry.id   AF-A0A0G4MYI2-F1
#
_cell.length_a   1.000
_cell.length_b   1.000
_cell.length_c   1.000
_cell.angle_alpha   90.00
_cell.angle_beta   90.00
_cell.angle_gamma   90.00
#
_symmetry.space_group_name_H-M   'P 1'
#
loop_
_entity.id
_entity.type
_entity.pdbx_description
1 polymer ?
#
loop_
_entity_poly.entity_id
_entity_poly.type
_entity_poly.pdbx_seq_one_letter_code
_entity_poly.pdbx_strand_id
1 'polypeptide(L)'
;MREVQRLTEAVVLAAEGLPAGDDEDEEDDDEFDFAEAPKPKKIVFVDDVAQQLAAVEEEEVGGADDSDALDGLDDEDDDDEKEEAVDEETARKKKNLQRLRAELALAQRKLKVLTKAEQELEIQQAKMAKTATSGGTTRKGKKIMVRTRKR
;
A
#
# COMPACT_ATOMS: atom_id res chain seq x y z
N MET A 1 -12.27 -7.65 -8.32
CA MET A 1 -11.31 -8.38 -7.47
C MET A 1 -9.94 -8.48 -8.13
N ARG A 2 -9.81 -9.17 -9.28
CA ARG A 2 -8.52 -9.39 -9.96
C ARG A 2 -7.74 -8.12 -10.29
N GLU A 3 -8.42 -7.07 -10.74
CA GLU A 3 -7.81 -5.76 -11.05
C GLU A 3 -7.18 -5.10 -9.83
N VAL A 4 -7.91 -5.06 -8.70
CA VAL A 4 -7.38 -4.52 -7.43
C VAL A 4 -6.19 -5.34 -6.95
N GLN A 5 -6.27 -6.67 -6.99
CA GLN A 5 -5.16 -7.55 -6.59
C GLN A 5 -3.90 -7.31 -7.42
N ARG A 6 -4.06 -7.20 -8.75
CA ARG A 6 -2.94 -6.91 -9.65
C ARG A 6 -2.33 -5.54 -9.37
N LEU A 7 -3.15 -4.51 -9.15
CA LEU A 7 -2.66 -3.17 -8.83
C LEU A 7 -2.01 -3.11 -7.44
N THR A 8 -2.51 -3.85 -6.46
CA THR A 8 -1.87 -3.95 -5.14
C THR A 8 -0.51 -4.62 -5.24
N GLU A 9 -0.40 -5.72 -5.98
CA GLU A 9 0.89 -6.39 -6.22
C GLU A 9 1.86 -5.45 -6.94
N ALA A 10 1.39 -4.73 -7.96
CA ALA A 10 2.21 -3.75 -8.69
C ALA A 10 2.68 -2.59 -7.81
N VAL A 11 1.82 -2.06 -6.93
CA VAL A 11 2.21 -1.00 -5.98
C VAL A 11 3.23 -1.50 -4.96
N VAL A 12 3.03 -2.71 -4.41
CA VAL A 12 3.98 -3.29 -3.43
C VAL A 12 5.35 -3.51 -4.07
N LEU A 13 5.39 -4.09 -5.27
CA LEU A 13 6.65 -4.29 -6.01
C LEU A 13 7.30 -2.98 -6.43
N ALA A 14 6.53 -1.96 -6.82
CA ALA A 14 7.05 -0.66 -7.19
C ALA A 14 7.51 0.17 -5.99
N ALA A 15 7.00 -0.12 -4.80
CA ALA A 15 7.43 0.50 -3.55
C ALA A 15 8.68 -0.16 -2.95
N GLU A 16 8.98 -1.41 -3.34
CA GLU A 16 10.18 -2.12 -2.92
C GLU A 16 11.43 -1.45 -3.52
N GLY A 17 12.33 -0.97 -2.66
CA GLY A 17 13.60 -0.33 -3.08
C GLY A 17 13.54 1.19 -3.25
N LEU A 18 12.41 1.85 -3.01
CA LEU A 18 12.42 3.29 -2.75
C LEU A 18 12.67 3.50 -1.25
N PRO A 19 13.52 4.48 -0.86
CA PRO A 19 13.56 4.89 0.54
C PRO A 19 12.13 5.26 0.95
N ALA A 20 11.79 5.01 2.21
CA ALA A 20 10.55 5.51 2.80
C ALA A 20 10.64 7.04 2.86
N GLY A 21 10.52 7.70 1.70
CA GLY A 21 10.36 9.12 1.58
C GLY A 21 9.00 9.42 2.18
N ASP A 22 9.01 10.35 3.12
CA ASP A 22 7.83 10.90 3.76
C ASP A 22 6.84 11.31 2.68
N ASP A 23 5.82 10.49 2.47
CA ASP A 23 4.72 10.75 1.54
C ASP A 23 3.81 11.77 2.26
N GLU A 24 4.28 13.01 2.43
CA GLU A 24 3.56 14.12 3.10
C GLU A 24 2.30 14.59 2.35
N ASP A 25 1.92 13.94 1.24
CA ASP A 25 0.77 14.31 0.39
C ASP A 25 -0.47 13.41 0.61
N GLU A 26 -0.54 12.66 1.73
CA GLU A 26 -1.81 12.15 2.23
C GLU A 26 -2.50 13.27 3.02
N GLU A 27 -3.26 14.14 2.33
CA GLU A 27 -4.30 14.96 2.94
C GLU A 27 -5.37 14.03 3.55
N ASP A 28 -5.07 13.46 4.71
CA ASP A 28 -5.99 12.71 5.55
C ASP A 28 -6.82 13.71 6.38
N ASP A 29 -7.97 14.07 5.81
CA ASP A 29 -9.09 14.64 6.57
C ASP A 29 -9.54 13.62 7.64
N ASP A 30 -9.40 14.02 8.90
CA ASP A 30 -10.16 13.61 10.09
C ASP A 30 -10.05 12.14 10.60
N GLU A 31 -9.13 11.89 11.54
CA GLU A 31 -9.40 11.27 12.86
C GLU A 31 -8.10 11.30 13.69
N PHE A 32 -8.10 11.97 14.85
CA PHE A 32 -6.94 12.06 15.73
C PHE A 32 -6.73 10.72 16.47
N ASP A 33 -6.22 9.72 15.77
CA ASP A 33 -5.84 8.44 16.37
C ASP A 33 -4.60 8.65 17.25
N PHE A 34 -4.74 8.29 18.54
CA PHE A 34 -3.67 8.25 19.52
C PHE A 34 -2.58 7.30 19.00
N ALA A 35 -1.53 7.86 18.39
CA ALA A 35 -0.54 7.13 17.61
C ALA A 35 0.11 6.00 18.43
N GLU A 36 -0.28 4.76 18.11
CA GLU A 36 0.47 3.56 18.47
C GLU A 36 1.85 3.68 17.80
N ALA A 37 2.92 3.65 18.59
CA ALA A 37 4.28 3.77 18.05
C ALA A 37 4.49 2.76 16.91
N PRO A 38 5.14 3.15 15.79
CA PRO A 38 5.26 2.29 14.62
C PRO A 38 5.97 1.00 15.00
N LYS A 39 5.34 -0.14 14.66
CA LYS A 39 5.93 -1.46 14.88
C LYS A 39 7.24 -1.57 14.07
N PRO A 40 8.34 -2.06 14.65
CA PRO A 40 9.62 -2.13 13.96
C PRO A 40 9.54 -3.09 12.76
N LYS A 41 10.03 -2.64 11.59
CA LYS A 41 10.01 -3.43 10.34
C LYS A 41 11.04 -4.57 10.33
N LYS A 42 12.20 -4.36 10.95
CA LYS A 42 13.30 -5.33 11.07
C LYS A 42 13.86 -5.27 12.49
N ILE A 43 14.14 -6.44 13.07
CA ILE A 43 14.81 -6.57 14.36
C ILE A 43 16.05 -7.44 14.12
N VAL A 44 17.23 -6.91 14.45
CA VAL A 44 18.49 -7.64 14.38
C VAL A 44 18.90 -7.99 15.80
N PHE A 45 19.20 -9.26 16.04
CA PHE A 45 19.69 -9.74 17.34
C PHE A 45 21.21 -9.81 17.29
N VAL A 46 21.84 -9.33 18.36
CA VAL A 46 23.30 -9.32 18.54
C VAL A 46 23.58 -9.86 19.94
N ASP A 47 24.67 -10.62 20.09
CA ASP A 47 24.97 -11.36 21.32
C ASP A 47 25.55 -10.48 22.45
N ASP A 48 26.22 -9.37 22.11
CA ASP A 48 26.83 -8.46 23.09
C ASP A 48 26.59 -6.98 22.77
N VAL A 49 26.55 -6.14 23.81
CA VAL A 49 26.31 -4.70 23.69
C VAL A 49 27.45 -4.01 22.93
N ALA A 50 28.69 -4.52 23.06
CA ALA A 50 29.83 -4.02 22.31
C ALA A 50 29.68 -4.24 20.80
N GLN A 51 29.11 -5.38 20.39
CA GLN A 51 28.83 -5.68 18.99
C GLN A 51 27.65 -4.86 18.46
N GLN A 52 26.65 -4.58 19.30
CA GLN A 52 25.56 -3.67 18.94
C GLN A 52 26.08 -2.25 18.67
N LEU A 53 26.92 -1.73 19.55
CA LEU A 53 27.52 -0.39 19.38
C LEU A 53 28.43 -0.35 18.15
N ALA A 54 29.25 -1.38 17.93
CA ALA A 54 30.09 -1.47 16.74
C ALA A 54 29.25 -1.56 15.46
N ALA A 55 28.15 -2.31 15.45
CA ALA A 55 27.27 -2.41 14.28
C ALA A 55 26.52 -1.10 13.99
N VAL A 56 26.15 -0.34 15.02
CA VAL A 56 25.55 1.00 14.85
C VAL A 56 26.60 1.99 14.36
N GLU A 57 27.83 1.95 14.89
CA GLU A 57 28.95 2.79 14.46
C GLU A 57 29.38 2.45 13.02
N GLU A 58 29.43 1.17 12.65
CA GLU A 58 29.71 0.70 11.28
C GLU A 58 28.58 1.09 10.31
N GLU A 59 27.31 1.09 10.73
CA GLU A 59 26.20 1.56 9.89
C GLU A 59 26.17 3.10 9.79
N GLU A 60 26.52 3.84 10.84
CA GLU A 60 26.67 5.31 10.81
C GLU A 60 27.87 5.76 9.94
N VAL A 61 28.95 4.99 9.91
CA VAL A 61 30.15 5.30 9.11
C VAL A 61 30.04 4.74 7.68
N GLY A 62 29.36 3.60 7.48
CA GLY A 62 29.13 2.98 6.17
C GLY A 62 27.90 3.52 5.42
N GLY A 63 27.10 4.39 6.02
CA GLY A 63 25.98 5.08 5.38
C GLY A 63 26.37 6.21 4.41
N ALA A 64 27.67 6.46 4.23
CA ALA A 64 28.20 7.54 3.38
C ALA A 64 29.17 7.06 2.28
N ASP A 65 29.42 5.76 2.13
CA ASP A 65 30.36 5.25 1.12
C ASP A 65 30.09 3.78 0.76
N ASP A 66 29.09 3.55 -0.10
CA ASP A 66 28.97 2.30 -0.85
C ASP A 66 29.33 2.55 -2.33
N SER A 67 30.50 3.14 -2.58
CA SER A 67 31.06 3.13 -3.94
C SER A 67 32.58 3.12 -4.09
N ASP A 68 33.42 3.01 -3.05
CA ASP A 68 34.86 3.11 -3.28
C ASP A 68 35.77 2.05 -2.62
N ALA A 69 35.58 0.79 -3.03
CA ALA A 69 36.57 -0.26 -2.80
C ALA A 69 36.82 -1.14 -4.04
N LEU A 70 37.20 -0.51 -5.15
CA LEU A 70 37.99 -1.18 -6.20
C LEU A 70 39.11 -0.26 -6.70
N ASP A 71 40.23 -0.31 -5.97
CA ASP A 71 41.53 0.29 -6.32
C ASP A 71 41.93 0.00 -7.78
N GLY A 72 41.98 1.07 -8.60
CA GLY A 72 42.91 1.19 -9.72
C GLY A 72 42.30 1.36 -11.12
N LEU A 73 42.01 2.61 -11.51
CA LEU A 73 42.58 3.35 -12.67
C LEU A 73 41.64 4.51 -13.09
N ASP A 74 42.08 5.75 -12.86
CA ASP A 74 42.02 6.91 -13.79
C ASP A 74 40.71 7.14 -14.58
N ASP A 75 39.75 7.90 -14.02
CA ASP A 75 38.83 8.79 -14.79
C ASP A 75 38.08 9.77 -13.84
N GLU A 76 38.67 10.92 -13.51
CA GLU A 76 38.09 11.97 -12.65
C GLU A 76 37.19 12.97 -13.44
N ASP A 77 36.23 12.50 -14.24
CA ASP A 77 35.32 13.39 -14.99
C ASP A 77 33.90 12.82 -15.26
N ASP A 78 33.45 11.76 -14.55
CA ASP A 78 32.20 11.03 -14.86
C ASP A 78 31.28 10.75 -13.63
N ASP A 79 31.45 11.48 -12.53
CA ASP A 79 30.64 11.27 -11.30
C ASP A 79 29.44 12.23 -11.17
N ASP A 80 29.55 13.47 -11.65
CA ASP A 80 28.42 14.43 -11.64
C ASP A 80 27.26 13.97 -12.56
N GLU A 81 27.55 13.29 -13.67
CA GLU A 81 26.51 12.75 -14.58
C GLU A 81 25.79 11.51 -13.99
N LYS A 82 26.43 10.77 -13.08
CA LYS A 82 25.84 9.59 -12.44
C LYS A 82 24.87 9.98 -11.32
N GLU A 83 25.17 10.99 -10.52
CA GLU A 83 24.26 11.46 -9.46
C GLU A 83 22.97 12.06 -10.04
N GLU A 84 23.06 12.91 -11.08
CA GLU A 84 21.87 13.44 -11.76
C GLU A 84 21.00 12.33 -12.39
N ALA A 85 21.63 11.28 -12.94
CA ALA A 85 20.91 10.15 -13.54
C ALA A 85 20.16 9.31 -12.49
N VAL A 86 20.73 9.12 -11.30
CA VAL A 86 20.09 8.39 -10.19
C VAL A 86 18.89 9.19 -9.64
N ASP A 87 19.01 10.51 -9.52
CA ASP A 87 17.92 11.38 -9.10
C ASP A 87 16.77 11.43 -10.11
N GLU A 88 17.08 11.43 -11.41
CA GLU A 88 16.05 11.32 -12.44
C GLU A 88 15.31 9.98 -12.39
N GLU A 89 16.02 8.87 -12.17
CA GLU A 89 15.41 7.54 -12.11
C GLU A 89 14.50 7.39 -10.89
N THR A 90 14.93 7.88 -9.72
CA THR A 90 14.12 7.86 -8.50
C THR A 90 12.89 8.77 -8.63
N ALA A 91 13.03 9.96 -9.25
CA ALA A 91 11.90 10.85 -9.52
C ALA A 91 10.88 10.22 -10.49
N ARG A 92 11.34 9.49 -11.51
CA ARG A 92 10.46 8.74 -12.43
C ARG A 92 9.74 7.60 -11.70
N LYS A 93 10.44 6.85 -10.83
CA LYS A 93 9.86 5.78 -10.00
C LYS A 93 8.77 6.33 -9.07
N LYS A 94 9.03 7.44 -8.36
CA LYS A 94 8.04 8.12 -7.49
C LYS A 94 6.79 8.54 -8.26
N LYS A 95 6.93 9.17 -9.42
CA LYS A 95 5.80 9.56 -10.28
C LYS A 95 4.97 8.36 -10.75
N ASN A 96 5.63 7.25 -11.11
CA ASN A 96 4.93 6.03 -11.50
C ASN A 96 4.20 5.38 -10.31
N LEU A 97 4.80 5.40 -9.13
CA LEU A 97 4.20 4.89 -7.91
C LEU A 97 2.94 5.70 -7.54
N GLN A 98 3.01 7.04 -7.59
CA GLN A 98 1.84 7.90 -7.38
C GLN A 98 0.70 7.59 -8.36
N ARG A 99 1.02 7.38 -9.64
CA ARG A 99 0.02 6.98 -10.65
C ARG A 99 -0.63 5.64 -10.30
N LEU A 100 0.17 4.63 -9.94
CA LEU A 100 -0.34 3.32 -9.55
C LEU A 100 -1.22 3.38 -8.29
N ARG A 101 -0.85 4.21 -7.30
CA ARG A 101 -1.68 4.48 -6.11
C ARG A 101 -3.02 5.12 -6.47
N ALA A 102 -3.04 6.11 -7.36
CA ALA A 102 -4.27 6.75 -7.82
C ALA A 102 -5.18 5.76 -8.57
N GLU A 103 -4.61 4.92 -9.44
CA GLU A 103 -5.34 3.86 -10.14
C GLU A 103 -5.92 2.83 -9.16
N LEU A 104 -5.13 2.41 -8.16
CA LEU A 104 -5.56 1.51 -7.10
C LEU A 104 -6.75 2.11 -6.34
N ALA A 105 -6.67 3.37 -5.93
CA ALA A 105 -7.75 4.04 -5.20
C ALA A 105 -9.05 4.09 -6.02
N LEU A 106 -8.96 4.39 -7.32
CA LEU A 106 -10.12 4.35 -8.22
C LEU A 106 -10.68 2.93 -8.34
N ALA A 107 -9.82 1.93 -8.53
CA ALA A 107 -10.23 0.53 -8.64
C ALA A 107 -10.92 0.03 -7.37
N GLN A 108 -10.45 0.42 -6.19
CA GLN A 108 -11.09 0.13 -4.91
C GLN A 108 -12.46 0.79 -4.78
N ARG A 109 -12.58 2.08 -5.13
CA ARG A 109 -13.88 2.80 -5.13
C ARG A 109 -14.87 2.12 -6.08
N LYS A 110 -14.43 1.77 -7.29
CA LYS A 110 -15.22 1.02 -8.29
C LYS A 110 -15.68 -0.32 -7.72
N LEU A 111 -14.80 -1.08 -7.08
CA LEU A 111 -15.14 -2.36 -6.46
C LEU A 111 -16.17 -2.19 -5.34
N LYS A 112 -16.02 -1.18 -4.49
CA LYS A 112 -16.97 -0.86 -3.41
C LYS A 112 -18.35 -0.51 -3.95
N VAL A 113 -18.44 0.22 -5.06
CA VAL A 113 -19.73 0.56 -5.69
C VAL A 113 -20.36 -0.67 -6.34
N LEU A 114 -19.59 -1.46 -7.08
CA LEU A 114 -20.10 -2.67 -7.74
C LEU A 114 -20.59 -3.71 -6.72
N THR A 115 -19.85 -3.94 -5.64
CA THR A 115 -20.26 -4.87 -4.57
C THR A 115 -21.55 -4.42 -3.88
N LYS A 116 -21.74 -3.11 -3.65
CA LYS A 116 -23.01 -2.56 -3.16
C LYS A 116 -24.15 -2.79 -4.15
N ALA A 117 -23.91 -2.54 -5.44
CA ALA A 117 -24.91 -2.75 -6.48
C ALA A 117 -25.31 -4.22 -6.61
N GLU A 118 -24.34 -5.15 -6.53
CA GLU A 118 -24.58 -6.60 -6.51
C GLU A 118 -25.47 -7.00 -5.32
N GLN A 119 -25.15 -6.53 -4.11
CA GLN A 119 -25.96 -6.77 -2.92
C GLN A 119 -27.40 -6.22 -3.07
N GLU A 120 -27.56 -5.04 -3.66
CA GLU A 120 -28.88 -4.47 -3.92
C GLU A 120 -29.68 -5.28 -4.94
N LEU A 121 -29.03 -5.79 -6.00
CA LEU A 121 -29.66 -6.68 -6.98
C LEU A 121 -30.08 -8.01 -6.36
N GLU A 122 -29.25 -8.60 -5.49
CA GLU A 122 -29.62 -9.80 -4.72
C GLU A 122 -30.86 -9.55 -3.83
N ILE A 123 -30.93 -8.39 -3.18
CA ILE A 123 -32.11 -7.97 -2.42
C ILE A 123 -33.34 -7.82 -3.33
N GLN A 124 -33.18 -7.26 -4.53
CA GLN A 124 -34.29 -7.15 -5.49
C GLN A 124 -34.76 -8.53 -5.97
N GLN A 125 -33.85 -9.45 -6.27
CA GLN A 125 -34.18 -10.84 -6.61
C GLN A 125 -34.95 -11.53 -5.47
N ALA A 126 -34.53 -11.33 -4.22
CA ALA A 126 -35.25 -11.86 -3.06
C ALA A 126 -36.67 -11.27 -2.92
N LYS A 127 -36.84 -9.97 -3.18
CA LYS A 127 -38.15 -9.29 -3.16
C LYS A 127 -39.08 -9.73 -4.30
N MET A 128 -38.52 -10.04 -5.47
CA MET A 128 -39.28 -10.46 -6.66
C MET A 128 -39.40 -11.97 -6.81
N ALA A 129 -38.80 -12.74 -5.89
CA ALA A 129 -38.92 -14.19 -5.89
C ALA A 129 -40.39 -14.62 -5.84
N LYS A 130 -40.73 -15.68 -6.59
CA LYS A 130 -42.11 -16.22 -6.67
C LYS A 130 -42.65 -16.70 -5.32
N THR A 131 -41.76 -16.99 -4.38
CA THR A 131 -42.08 -17.45 -3.03
C THR A 131 -41.55 -16.44 -2.02
N ALA A 132 -42.25 -16.25 -0.90
CA ALA A 132 -41.81 -15.35 0.17
C ALA A 132 -40.37 -15.71 0.61
N THR A 133 -39.43 -14.81 0.34
CA THR A 133 -37.99 -14.96 0.63
C THR A 133 -37.58 -13.83 1.57
N SER A 134 -36.73 -14.13 2.55
CA SER A 134 -36.13 -13.12 3.41
C SER A 134 -35.09 -12.32 2.64
N GLY A 135 -35.09 -11.00 2.78
CA GLY A 135 -34.09 -10.16 2.10
C GLY A 135 -34.44 -8.67 2.13
N GLY A 136 -33.48 -7.85 2.55
CA GLY A 136 -33.60 -6.39 2.57
C GLY A 136 -34.59 -5.80 3.57
N THR A 137 -34.87 -4.50 3.37
CA THR A 137 -35.79 -3.69 4.17
C THR A 137 -36.96 -3.17 3.33
N THR A 138 -38.08 -2.93 4.00
CA THR A 138 -39.24 -2.21 3.43
C THR A 138 -38.91 -0.72 3.32
N ARG A 139 -39.70 0.03 2.53
CA ARG A 139 -39.59 1.50 2.46
C ARG A 139 -39.76 2.20 3.81
N LYS A 140 -40.40 1.55 4.78
CA LYS A 140 -40.57 2.03 6.17
C LYS A 140 -39.40 1.63 7.09
N GLY A 141 -38.31 1.09 6.56
CA GLY A 141 -37.14 0.65 7.33
C GLY A 141 -37.28 -0.70 8.04
N LYS A 142 -38.46 -1.35 8.01
CA LYS A 142 -38.63 -2.67 8.66
C LYS A 142 -37.95 -3.77 7.84
N LYS A 143 -37.18 -4.65 8.50
CA LYS A 143 -36.52 -5.82 7.89
C LYS A 143 -37.54 -6.85 7.38
N ILE A 144 -37.32 -7.38 6.19
CA ILE A 144 -38.15 -8.46 5.61
C ILE A 144 -37.57 -9.80 6.05
N MET A 145 -38.27 -10.46 6.98
CA MET A 145 -37.86 -11.75 7.53
C MET A 145 -39.01 -12.75 7.40
N VAL A 146 -38.78 -13.81 6.63
CA VAL A 146 -39.73 -14.91 6.42
C VAL A 146 -39.16 -16.14 7.13
N ARG A 147 -39.93 -16.75 8.03
CA ARG A 147 -39.50 -17.93 8.80
C ARG A 147 -39.97 -19.25 8.19
N THR A 148 -40.71 -19.20 7.09
CA THR A 148 -41.18 -20.40 6.39
C THR A 148 -40.08 -20.96 5.48
N ARG A 149 -39.88 -22.28 5.53
CA ARG A 149 -39.00 -22.96 4.56
C ARG A 149 -39.62 -22.98 3.16
N LYS A 150 -38.79 -23.03 2.13
CA LYS A 150 -39.24 -23.42 0.79
C LYS A 150 -39.75 -24.86 0.86
N ARG A 151 -40.93 -25.11 0.33
CA ARG A 151 -41.45 -26.47 0.16
C ARG A 151 -40.93 -27.05 -1.14
#